data_AF-A0A847A7W8-F1
#
_entry.id   AF-A0A847A7W8-F1
#
_cell.length_a   1.000
_cell.length_b   1.000
_cell.length_c   1.000
_cell.angle_alpha   90.00
_cell.angle_beta   90.00
_cell.angle_gamma   90.00
#
_symmetry.space_group_name_H-M   'P 1'
#
loop_
_entity.id
_entity.type
_entity.pdbx_description
1 polymer ?
#
loop_
_entity_poly.entity_id
_entity_poly.type
_entity_poly.pdbx_seq_one_letter_code
_entity_poly.pdbx_strand_id
1 'polypeptide(L)'
;AAGDVAARPHIARVMIRKGYVQDQRAAFSAYLGRTGRAYVPRERLSPEKCIELIREAGGVAVLAHPVQTSQCYERVREVAGELKDAGLWGMECYSSKHDAGQIFRYLSIASGLELFPTAGSDFHGGSGPSPSLGISVPLGMIPWARLGVSL
;
A
#
# COMPACT_ATOMS: atom_id res chain seq x y z
N ALA A 1 -3.63 12.27 13.04
CA ALA A 1 -3.00 12.89 11.87
C ALA A 1 -3.60 14.28 11.68
N ALA A 2 -2.78 15.32 11.85
CA ALA A 2 -3.15 16.73 11.67
C ALA A 2 -2.63 17.24 10.31
N GLY A 3 -2.82 16.45 9.24
CA GLY A 3 -2.36 16.82 7.91
C GLY A 3 -3.40 17.64 7.18
N ASP A 4 -3.00 18.72 6.51
CA ASP A 4 -3.83 19.61 5.69
C ASP A 4 -4.48 18.94 4.47
N VAL A 5 -4.33 17.61 4.32
CA VAL A 5 -4.85 16.84 3.18
C VAL A 5 -6.17 16.19 3.54
N ALA A 6 -7.27 16.77 3.06
CA ALA A 6 -8.58 16.11 3.09
C ALA A 6 -8.58 14.85 2.20
N ALA A 7 -9.21 13.78 2.67
CA ALA A 7 -9.22 12.48 2.02
C ALA A 7 -10.55 11.79 2.31
N ARG A 8 -10.94 10.81 1.47
CA ARG A 8 -12.21 10.08 1.61
C ARG A 8 -12.43 9.47 3.01
N PRO A 9 -11.42 8.94 3.72
CA PRO A 9 -11.59 8.48 5.10
C PRO A 9 -12.03 9.59 6.08
N HIS A 10 -11.65 10.85 5.84
CA HIS A 10 -12.10 11.99 6.65
C HIS A 10 -13.61 12.23 6.44
N ILE A 11 -14.08 12.18 5.18
CA ILE A 11 -15.51 12.28 4.85
C ILE A 11 -16.29 11.12 5.49
N ALA A 12 -15.79 9.88 5.37
CA ALA A 12 -16.40 8.71 6.00
C ALA A 12 -16.56 8.90 7.52
N ARG A 13 -15.54 9.43 8.21
CA ARG A 13 -15.60 9.71 9.65
C ARG A 13 -16.69 10.73 10.01
N VAL A 14 -16.88 11.76 9.17
CA VAL A 14 -17.97 12.74 9.36
C VAL A 14 -19.33 12.09 9.11
N MET A 15 -19.46 11.24 8.08
CA MET A 15 -20.70 10.53 7.79
C MET A 15 -21.13 9.61 8.93
N ILE A 16 -20.18 8.88 9.53
CA ILE A 16 -20.42 8.05 10.72
C ILE A 16 -20.84 8.93 11.91
N ARG A 17 -20.07 9.99 12.20
CA ARG A 17 -20.37 10.90 13.31
C ARG A 17 -21.75 11.55 13.20
N LYS A 18 -22.20 11.85 11.98
CA LYS A 18 -23.54 12.41 11.70
C LYS A 18 -24.64 11.35 11.59
N GLY A 19 -24.33 10.06 11.72
CA GLY A 19 -25.30 8.97 11.66
C GLY A 19 -25.80 8.63 10.26
N TYR A 20 -25.14 9.09 9.19
CA TYR A 20 -25.55 8.78 7.81
C TYR A 20 -25.19 7.35 7.38
N VAL A 21 -24.17 6.75 8.00
CA VAL A 21 -23.70 5.38 7.74
C VAL A 21 -23.20 4.76 9.05
N GLN A 22 -23.26 3.43 9.13
CA GLN A 22 -22.91 2.68 10.34
C GLN A 22 -21.40 2.56 10.54
N ASP A 23 -20.63 2.41 9.45
CA ASP A 23 -19.19 2.21 9.51
C ASP A 23 -18.47 2.70 8.24
N GLN A 24 -17.14 2.58 8.20
CA GLN A 24 -16.35 2.99 7.03
C GLN A 24 -16.65 2.14 5.79
N ARG A 25 -16.92 0.84 5.96
CA ARG A 25 -17.22 -0.06 4.83
C ARG A 25 -18.50 0.37 4.14
N ALA A 26 -19.54 0.71 4.91
CA ALA A 26 -20.79 1.25 4.40
C ALA A 26 -20.58 2.60 3.66
N ALA A 27 -19.75 3.49 4.22
CA ALA A 27 -19.41 4.76 3.57
C ALA A 27 -18.74 4.55 2.19
N PHE A 28 -17.75 3.67 2.11
CA PHE A 28 -17.03 3.39 0.87
C PHE A 28 -17.87 2.59 -0.13
N SER A 29 -18.65 1.61 0.33
CA SER A 29 -19.50 0.80 -0.55
C SER A 29 -20.59 1.63 -1.23
N ALA A 30 -21.29 2.48 -0.47
CA ALA A 30 -22.43 3.22 -0.99
C ALA A 30 -22.06 4.56 -1.67
N TYR A 31 -21.02 5.25 -1.19
CA TYR A 31 -20.76 6.64 -1.58
C TYR A 31 -19.35 6.89 -2.09
N LEU A 32 -18.32 6.48 -1.35
CA LEU A 32 -16.96 7.00 -1.53
C LEU A 32 -16.01 6.11 -2.37
N GLY A 33 -16.35 4.83 -2.53
CA GLY A 33 -15.60 3.85 -3.33
C GLY A 33 -15.72 4.14 -4.83
N ARG A 34 -14.92 3.45 -5.67
CA ARG A 34 -14.87 3.72 -7.13
C ARG A 34 -16.23 3.63 -7.84
N THR A 35 -17.14 2.83 -7.31
CA THR A 35 -18.50 2.61 -7.81
C THR A 35 -19.56 3.35 -6.98
N GLY A 36 -19.14 4.17 -6.00
CA GLY A 36 -20.02 4.86 -5.09
C GLY A 36 -20.59 6.15 -5.68
N ARG A 37 -21.74 6.58 -5.14
CA ARG A 37 -22.54 7.72 -5.65
C ARG A 37 -21.81 9.07 -5.64
N ALA A 38 -20.75 9.20 -4.85
CA ALA A 38 -20.00 10.45 -4.65
C ALA A 38 -18.52 10.29 -5.04
N TYR A 39 -18.19 9.31 -5.88
CA TYR A 39 -16.83 9.14 -6.37
C TYR A 39 -16.50 10.17 -7.44
N VAL A 40 -15.45 10.95 -7.19
CA VAL A 40 -14.85 11.81 -8.19
C VAL A 40 -13.45 11.25 -8.50
N PRO A 41 -13.13 10.93 -9.77
CA PRO A 41 -11.79 10.50 -10.14
C PRO A 41 -10.79 11.62 -9.86
N ARG A 42 -9.60 11.25 -9.39
CA ARG A 42 -8.49 12.16 -9.17
C ARG A 42 -7.43 11.87 -10.21
N GLU A 43 -6.88 12.91 -10.84
CA GLU A 43 -5.67 12.77 -11.64
C GLU A 43 -4.53 12.27 -10.77
N ARG A 44 -3.82 11.27 -11.28
CA ARG A 44 -2.69 10.65 -10.63
C ARG A 44 -1.51 10.72 -11.58
N LEU A 45 -0.33 10.89 -11.00
CA LEU A 45 0.90 10.66 -11.72
C LEU A 45 0.95 9.21 -12.19
N SER A 46 1.61 8.97 -13.32
CA SER A 46 1.92 7.60 -13.71
C SER A 46 2.87 6.97 -12.68
N PRO A 47 2.84 5.65 -12.50
CA PRO A 47 3.78 4.96 -11.62
C PRO A 47 5.25 5.28 -11.92
N GLU A 48 5.61 5.38 -13.20
CA GLU A 48 6.96 5.71 -13.66
C GLU A 48 7.36 7.11 -13.21
N LYS A 49 6.47 8.09 -13.35
CA LYS A 49 6.72 9.45 -12.86
C LYS A 49 6.83 9.50 -11.34
N CYS A 50 6.06 8.67 -10.62
CA CYS A 50 6.22 8.55 -9.17
C CYS A 50 7.61 8.02 -8.80
N ILE A 51 8.09 6.99 -9.49
CA ILE A 51 9.41 6.39 -9.26
C ILE A 51 10.52 7.41 -9.53
N GLU A 52 10.44 8.12 -10.65
CA GLU A 52 11.38 9.19 -11.02
C GLU A 52 11.50 10.24 -9.90
N LEU A 53 10.37 10.80 -9.46
CA LEU A 53 10.34 11.83 -8.41
C LEU A 53 10.89 11.33 -7.06
N ILE A 54 10.58 10.08 -6.68
CA ILE A 54 11.11 9.49 -5.44
C ILE A 54 12.64 9.40 -5.51
N ARG A 55 13.18 8.99 -6.67
CA ARG A 55 14.63 8.87 -6.88
C ARG A 55 15.32 10.23 -6.94
N GLU A 56 14.73 11.22 -7.61
CA GLU A 56 15.23 12.60 -7.64
C GLU A 56 15.31 13.21 -6.23
N ALA A 57 14.41 12.82 -5.33
CA ALA A 57 14.44 13.20 -3.92
C ALA A 57 15.43 12.37 -3.08
N GLY A 58 16.19 11.45 -3.67
CA GLY A 58 17.15 10.58 -2.97
C GLY A 58 16.51 9.41 -2.22
N GLY A 59 15.25 9.08 -2.50
CA GLY A 59 14.52 7.96 -1.90
C GLY A 59 14.50 6.69 -2.75
N VAL A 60 13.84 5.66 -2.22
CA VAL A 60 13.60 4.39 -2.93
C VAL A 60 12.11 4.15 -3.14
N ALA A 61 11.74 3.72 -4.35
CA ALA A 61 10.37 3.41 -4.70
C ALA A 61 10.00 1.97 -4.34
N VAL A 62 8.88 1.80 -3.65
CA VAL A 62 8.37 0.49 -3.19
C VAL A 62 6.93 0.31 -3.64
N LEU A 63 6.61 -0.86 -4.21
CA LEU A 63 5.22 -1.22 -4.52
C LEU A 63 4.49 -1.59 -3.23
N ALA A 64 3.69 -0.66 -2.72
CA ALA A 64 2.86 -0.88 -1.53
C ALA A 64 1.65 -1.78 -1.84
N HIS A 65 1.28 -2.61 -0.86
CA HIS A 65 0.08 -3.47 -0.83
C HIS A 65 -0.32 -4.02 -2.23
N PRO A 66 0.46 -4.95 -2.81
CA PRO A 66 0.36 -5.32 -4.24
C PRO A 66 -1.01 -5.87 -4.67
N VAL A 67 -1.81 -6.37 -3.71
CA VAL A 67 -3.21 -6.79 -3.94
C VAL A 67 -4.08 -5.67 -4.52
N GLN A 68 -3.74 -4.40 -4.30
CA GLN A 68 -4.46 -3.26 -4.88
C GLN A 68 -4.14 -3.04 -6.36
N THR A 69 -3.04 -3.60 -6.86
CA THR A 69 -2.71 -3.63 -8.30
C THR A 69 -3.57 -4.67 -9.00
N SER A 70 -3.58 -5.91 -8.49
CA SER A 70 -4.42 -7.00 -9.00
C SER A 70 -4.57 -8.10 -7.95
N GLN A 71 -5.70 -8.82 -8.02
CA GLN A 71 -5.88 -10.06 -7.26
C GLN A 71 -5.18 -11.26 -7.93
N CYS A 72 -4.71 -11.11 -9.16
CA CYS A 72 -3.93 -12.10 -9.90
C CYS A 72 -2.43 -11.83 -9.73
N TYR A 73 -1.72 -12.79 -9.14
CA TYR A 73 -0.29 -12.68 -8.83
C TYR A 73 0.58 -12.55 -10.08
N GLU A 74 0.17 -13.17 -11.18
CA GLU A 74 0.84 -13.12 -12.47
C GLU A 74 0.78 -11.69 -13.01
N ARG A 75 -0.38 -11.04 -12.91
CA ARG A 75 -0.51 -9.62 -13.27
C ARG A 75 0.29 -8.70 -12.34
N VAL A 76 0.35 -9.00 -11.04
CA VAL A 76 1.23 -8.27 -10.11
C VAL A 76 2.69 -8.41 -10.52
N ARG A 77 3.14 -9.61 -10.90
CA ARG A 77 4.49 -9.88 -11.39
C ARG A 77 4.80 -9.09 -12.66
N GLU A 78 3.90 -9.11 -13.64
CA GLU A 78 4.06 -8.33 -14.88
C GLU A 78 4.25 -6.85 -14.60
N VAL A 79 3.32 -6.24 -13.85
CA VAL A 79 3.39 -4.81 -13.51
C VAL A 79 4.64 -4.50 -12.68
N ALA A 80 4.99 -5.34 -11.70
CA ALA A 80 6.20 -5.13 -10.92
C ALA A 80 7.48 -5.24 -11.77
N GLY A 81 7.48 -6.09 -12.81
CA GLY A 81 8.56 -6.19 -13.79
C GLY A 81 8.70 -4.91 -14.62
N GLU A 82 7.60 -4.43 -15.19
CA GLU A 82 7.55 -3.15 -15.93
C GLU A 82 8.07 -1.98 -15.06
N LEU A 83 7.66 -1.94 -13.79
CA LEU A 83 8.11 -0.91 -12.86
C LEU A 83 9.56 -1.09 -12.40
N LYS A 84 10.08 -2.32 -12.34
CA LYS A 84 11.51 -2.57 -12.08
C LYS A 84 12.36 -1.91 -13.15
N ASP A 85 11.98 -2.03 -14.41
CA ASP A 85 12.69 -1.39 -15.53
C ASP A 85 12.66 0.15 -15.43
N ALA A 86 11.64 0.71 -14.77
CA ALA A 86 11.54 2.13 -14.44
C ALA A 86 12.31 2.55 -13.16
N GLY A 87 12.90 1.61 -12.43
CA GLY A 87 13.67 1.85 -11.21
C GLY A 87 12.94 1.56 -9.90
N LEU A 88 11.89 0.72 -9.92
CA LEU A 88 11.28 0.19 -8.69
C LEU A 88 12.32 -0.60 -7.90
N TRP A 89 12.45 -0.27 -6.62
CA TRP A 89 13.47 -0.86 -5.75
C TRP A 89 12.93 -2.03 -4.93
N GLY A 90 11.69 -1.93 -4.43
CA GLY A 90 11.15 -2.93 -3.51
C GLY A 90 9.66 -3.23 -3.69
N MET A 91 9.19 -4.22 -2.93
CA MET A 91 7.78 -4.64 -2.89
C MET A 91 7.38 -4.94 -1.44
N GLU A 92 6.20 -4.48 -1.03
CA GLU A 92 5.64 -4.85 0.27
C GLU A 92 5.18 -6.32 0.26
N CYS A 93 5.97 -7.18 0.90
CA CYS A 93 5.66 -8.60 1.02
C CYS A 93 4.95 -8.91 2.35
N TYR A 94 5.28 -8.18 3.41
CA TYR A 94 4.68 -8.34 4.72
C TYR A 94 3.66 -7.24 5.00
N SER A 95 2.44 -7.64 5.34
CA SER A 95 1.40 -6.73 5.81
C SER A 95 0.54 -7.43 6.86
N SER A 96 -0.06 -6.66 7.76
CA SER A 96 -1.05 -7.19 8.72
C SER A 96 -2.29 -7.76 8.02
N LYS A 97 -2.45 -7.47 6.73
CA LYS A 97 -3.54 -7.94 5.88
C LYS A 97 -3.18 -9.18 5.04
N HIS A 98 -1.93 -9.65 5.13
CA HIS A 98 -1.48 -10.82 4.36
C HIS A 98 -1.54 -12.10 5.21
N ASP A 99 -2.08 -13.17 4.64
CA ASP A 99 -1.87 -14.52 5.16
C ASP A 99 -0.49 -15.08 4.74
N ALA A 100 -0.12 -16.24 5.28
CA ALA A 100 1.18 -16.87 4.99
C ALA A 100 1.37 -17.21 3.50
N GLY A 101 0.30 -17.58 2.80
CA GLY A 101 0.34 -17.87 1.37
C GLY A 101 0.58 -16.61 0.54
N GLN A 102 -0.12 -15.52 0.88
CA GLN A 102 0.08 -14.20 0.27
C GLN A 102 1.51 -13.72 0.47
N ILE A 103 2.04 -13.80 1.71
CA ILE A 103 3.44 -13.46 2.02
C ILE A 103 4.39 -14.28 1.14
N PHE A 104 4.21 -15.60 1.07
CA PHE A 104 5.06 -16.48 0.26
C PHE A 104 5.03 -16.09 -1.23
N ARG A 105 3.85 -15.80 -1.77
CA ARG A 105 3.70 -15.41 -3.19
C ARG A 105 4.39 -14.08 -3.47
N TYR A 106 4.22 -13.07 -2.62
CA TYR A 106 4.89 -11.79 -2.81
C TYR A 106 6.41 -11.87 -2.64
N LEU A 107 6.90 -12.66 -1.67
CA LEU A 107 8.34 -12.95 -1.55
C LEU A 107 8.88 -13.64 -2.81
N SER A 108 8.13 -14.59 -3.37
CA SER A 108 8.52 -15.30 -4.60
C SER A 108 8.58 -14.36 -5.81
N ILE A 109 7.65 -13.41 -5.92
CA ILE A 109 7.67 -12.39 -6.97
C ILE A 109 8.85 -11.44 -6.76
N ALA A 110 9.02 -10.91 -5.54
CA ALA A 110 10.11 -10.01 -5.22
C ALA A 110 11.47 -10.66 -5.50
N SER A 111 11.67 -11.91 -5.06
CA SER A 111 12.90 -12.65 -5.35
C SER A 111 13.12 -12.88 -6.85
N GLY A 112 12.09 -13.29 -7.60
CA GLY A 112 12.21 -13.52 -9.04
C GLY A 112 12.44 -12.26 -9.87
N LEU A 113 12.12 -11.09 -9.31
CA LEU A 113 12.38 -9.77 -9.89
C LEU A 113 13.54 -9.06 -9.18
N GLU A 114 14.27 -9.69 -8.28
CA GLU A 114 15.35 -9.05 -7.50
C GLU A 114 14.94 -7.74 -6.79
N LEU A 115 13.67 -7.63 -6.41
CA LEU A 115 13.13 -6.51 -5.63
C LEU A 115 13.35 -6.76 -4.15
N PHE A 116 13.65 -5.70 -3.40
CA PHE A 116 13.83 -5.79 -1.95
C PHE A 116 12.47 -5.96 -1.24
N PRO A 117 12.30 -7.01 -0.42
CA PRO A 117 11.03 -7.25 0.28
C PRO A 117 10.87 -6.27 1.44
N THR A 118 9.72 -5.62 1.55
CA THR A 118 9.40 -4.62 2.59
C THR A 118 8.18 -5.03 3.44
N ALA A 119 7.91 -4.26 4.49
CA ALA A 119 6.90 -4.53 5.50
C ALA A 119 6.16 -3.25 5.92
N GLY A 120 4.83 -3.33 6.06
CA GLY A 120 4.01 -2.22 6.53
C GLY A 120 2.71 -2.68 7.18
N SER A 121 2.34 -2.05 8.32
CA SER A 121 1.04 -2.32 8.96
C SER A 121 -0.11 -1.56 8.33
N ASP A 122 0.19 -0.56 7.49
CA ASP A 122 -0.81 0.33 6.88
C ASP A 122 -1.73 0.97 7.95
N PHE A 123 -1.12 1.37 9.08
CA PHE A 123 -1.82 1.91 10.25
C PHE A 123 -2.42 3.29 9.97
N HIS A 124 -3.73 3.42 10.18
CA HIS A 124 -4.49 4.66 9.95
C HIS A 124 -5.09 5.28 11.23
N GLY A 125 -4.75 4.73 12.41
CA GLY A 125 -5.27 5.18 13.70
C GLY A 125 -6.73 4.79 13.97
N GLY A 126 -7.13 4.86 15.25
CA GLY A 126 -8.51 4.63 15.70
C GLY A 126 -8.64 3.51 16.74
N SER A 127 -9.81 3.45 17.39
CA SER A 127 -10.20 2.45 18.39
C SER A 127 -11.04 1.28 17.80
N GLY A 128 -11.11 1.18 16.47
CA GLY A 128 -11.81 0.12 15.74
C GLY A 128 -10.86 -0.98 15.24
N PRO A 129 -11.33 -1.93 14.40
CA PRO A 129 -10.56 -3.08 13.91
C PRO A 129 -9.47 -2.72 12.88
N SER A 130 -8.91 -1.51 12.95
CA SER A 130 -7.75 -1.14 12.14
C SER A 130 -6.54 -1.97 12.54
N PRO A 131 -5.58 -2.18 11.62
CA PRO A 131 -4.29 -2.78 11.97
C PRO A 131 -3.71 -2.11 13.21
N SER A 132 -2.95 -2.84 14.02
CA SER A 132 -2.12 -2.23 15.06
C SER A 132 -0.92 -1.50 14.44
N LEU A 133 -0.29 -0.62 15.20
CA LEU A 133 0.97 -0.01 14.78
C LEU A 133 2.06 -1.10 14.75
N GLY A 134 2.72 -1.23 13.59
CA GLY A 134 3.78 -2.21 13.37
C GLY A 134 3.27 -3.61 12.99
N ILE A 135 4.17 -4.43 12.44
CA ILE A 135 3.95 -5.86 12.19
C ILE A 135 5.20 -6.65 12.57
N SER A 136 5.01 -7.91 12.93
CA SER A 136 6.13 -8.82 13.16
C SER A 136 6.74 -9.26 11.83
N VAL A 137 8.06 -9.20 11.74
CA VAL A 137 8.83 -9.66 10.58
C VAL A 137 9.98 -10.53 11.08
N PRO A 138 10.17 -11.74 10.53
CA PRO A 138 11.31 -12.57 10.89
C PRO A 138 12.65 -11.88 10.60
N LEU A 139 13.61 -12.05 11.51
CA LEU A 139 14.90 -11.33 11.54
C LEU A 139 15.67 -11.32 10.19
N GLY A 140 15.59 -12.42 9.43
CA GLY A 140 16.33 -12.62 8.19
C GLY A 140 15.58 -12.25 6.92
N MET A 141 14.32 -11.81 7.02
CA MET A 141 13.47 -11.59 5.84
C MET A 141 13.59 -10.19 5.25
N ILE A 142 14.05 -9.23 6.05
CA ILE A 142 14.29 -7.84 5.63
C ILE A 142 15.66 -7.40 6.19
N PRO A 143 16.77 -8.04 5.75
CA PRO A 143 18.09 -7.76 6.30
C PRO A 143 18.55 -6.33 5.98
N TRP A 144 18.14 -5.78 4.84
CA TRP A 144 18.46 -4.43 4.41
C TRP A 144 17.90 -3.35 5.36
N ALA A 145 16.79 -3.61 6.07
CA ALA A 145 16.26 -2.66 7.05
C ALA A 145 17.19 -2.45 8.26
N ARG A 146 18.20 -3.32 8.43
CA ARG A 146 19.17 -3.27 9.55
C ARG A 146 20.56 -2.86 9.12
N LEU A 147 20.89 -3.07 7.85
CA LEU A 147 22.24 -2.81 7.34
C LEU A 147 22.52 -1.33 7.11
N GLY A 148 21.62 -0.43 7.55
CA GLY A 148 21.76 1.00 7.34
C GLY A 148 22.07 1.31 5.89
N VAL A 149 21.39 0.61 4.97
CA VAL A 149 21.66 0.69 3.53
C VAL A 149 21.61 2.16 3.16
N SER A 150 22.79 2.74 2.93
CA SER A 150 22.94 4.04 2.33
C SER A 150 22.46 3.89 0.90
N LEU A 151 21.36 4.56 0.59
CA LEU A 151 20.79 4.68 -0.74
C LEU A 151 21.80 5.28 -1.72
#